data_AF-A0A354Q5U2-F1
#
_entry.id   AF-A0A354Q5U2-F1
#
_cell.length_a   1.000
_cell.length_b   1.000
_cell.length_c   1.000
_cell.angle_alpha   90.00
_cell.angle_beta   90.00
_cell.angle_gamma   90.00
#
_symmetry.space_group_name_H-M   'P 1'
#
loop_
_entity.id
_entity.type
_entity.pdbx_description
1 polymer ?
#
loop_
_entity_poly.entity_id
_entity_poly.type
_entity_poly.pdbx_seq_one_letter_code
_entity_poly.pdbx_strand_id
1 'polypeptide(L)'
;PQGNREVVVHDLASEGLHNVLMLTGGPIMTYRLIAKQLLKEVSKRCVPTLAKQHPSSGSSEVTKLLRNSRSASVEMNISDEILKKIIVEEQPVSLADILLRRTGIGWDIDQGKSAVPGVATVMAELCGWDEQRKEKEMQLFHQHIKEIYQVQKYWGDSVCD
;
A
#
# COMPACT_ATOMS: atom_id res chain seq x y z
N PRO A 1 -22.22 9.02 12.63
CA PRO A 1 -21.58 8.73 13.94
C PRO A 1 -20.14 9.25 13.98
N GLN A 2 -19.92 10.41 14.60
CA GLN A 2 -18.56 10.96 14.78
C GLN A 2 -17.92 10.25 15.98
N GLY A 3 -17.36 9.07 15.76
CA GLY A 3 -16.57 8.37 16.78
C GLY A 3 -15.40 9.23 17.25
N ASN A 4 -14.92 9.00 18.48
CA ASN A 4 -13.78 9.72 19.02
C ASN A 4 -12.57 9.60 18.07
N ARG A 5 -12.09 10.73 17.53
CA ARG A 5 -10.93 10.81 16.61
C ARG A 5 -9.64 11.18 17.33
N GLU A 6 -9.69 11.26 18.65
CA GLU A 6 -8.55 11.54 19.49
C GLU A 6 -7.42 10.55 19.23
N VAL A 7 -6.21 11.08 19.16
CA VAL A 7 -4.99 10.30 19.04
C VAL A 7 -4.54 9.96 20.44
N VAL A 8 -4.52 8.67 20.77
CA VAL A 8 -4.06 8.20 22.08
C VAL A 8 -2.92 7.21 21.90
N VAL A 9 -1.82 7.46 22.61
CA VAL A 9 -0.70 6.53 22.76
C VAL A 9 -0.82 5.87 24.13
N HIS A 10 -1.04 4.57 24.14
CA HIS A 10 -1.19 3.75 25.35
C HIS A 10 0.13 3.05 25.65
N ASP A 11 0.57 3.11 26.90
CA ASP A 11 1.64 2.26 27.42
C ASP A 11 1.03 1.00 28.05
N LEU A 12 1.41 -0.17 27.54
CA LEU A 12 0.85 -1.45 27.98
C LEU A 12 1.65 -2.12 29.09
N ALA A 13 2.62 -1.43 29.70
CA ALA A 13 3.39 -1.97 30.81
C ALA A 13 2.51 -2.38 32.01
N SER A 14 1.43 -1.65 32.30
CA SER A 14 0.46 -2.01 33.36
C SER A 14 -0.31 -3.30 33.07
N GLU A 15 -0.41 -3.68 31.80
CA GLU A 15 -1.02 -4.93 31.33
C GLU A 15 0.01 -6.08 31.24
N GLY A 16 1.23 -5.88 31.77
CA GLY A 16 2.33 -6.85 31.72
C GLY A 16 3.14 -6.83 30.41
N LEU A 17 2.74 -6.03 29.41
CA LEU A 17 3.41 -5.92 28.11
C LEU A 17 4.43 -4.78 28.13
N HIS A 18 5.61 -5.08 28.68
CA HIS A 18 6.69 -4.12 28.81
C HIS A 18 7.24 -3.69 27.45
N ASN A 19 7.54 -2.40 27.31
CA ASN A 19 8.06 -1.78 26.07
C ASN A 19 7.14 -1.93 24.85
N VAL A 20 5.84 -2.13 25.07
CA VAL A 20 4.82 -2.14 24.02
C VAL A 20 3.97 -0.87 24.12
N LEU A 21 3.96 -0.09 23.04
CA LEU A 21 3.10 1.08 22.89
C LEU A 21 2.00 0.78 21.87
N MET A 22 0.77 1.18 22.15
CA MET A 22 -0.35 1.10 21.22
C MET A 22 -0.77 2.50 20.78
N LEU A 23 -0.98 2.69 19.49
CA LEU A 23 -1.55 3.91 18.93
C LEU A 23 -2.99 3.65 18.50
N THR A 24 -3.93 4.49 18.95
CA THR A 24 -5.33 4.43 18.55
C THR A 24 -5.81 5.79 18.03
N GLY A 25 -6.76 5.76 17.08
CA GLY A 25 -7.28 6.96 16.44
C GLY A 25 -6.32 7.55 15.40
N GLY A 26 -6.48 8.84 15.11
CA GLY A 26 -5.60 9.57 14.19
C GLY A 26 -5.96 9.45 12.71
N PRO A 27 -6.73 10.40 12.16
CA PRO A 27 -7.00 10.42 10.73
C PRO A 27 -5.70 10.63 9.93
N ILE A 28 -5.66 10.11 8.70
CA ILE A 28 -4.48 10.13 7.83
C ILE A 28 -3.83 11.52 7.73
N MET A 29 -4.61 12.60 7.77
CA MET A 29 -4.12 13.98 7.68
C MET A 29 -3.18 14.38 8.84
N THR A 30 -3.25 13.69 9.98
CA THR A 30 -2.47 13.99 11.19
C THR A 30 -1.27 13.09 11.40
N TYR A 31 -0.99 12.15 10.49
CA TYR A 31 0.04 11.11 10.67
C TYR A 31 1.42 11.65 11.09
N ARG A 32 1.85 12.80 10.56
CA ARG A 32 3.15 13.43 10.93
C ARG A 32 3.15 13.98 12.36
N LEU A 33 2.03 14.52 12.81
CA LEU A 33 1.88 14.98 14.20
C LEU A 33 1.91 13.78 15.15
N ILE A 34 1.18 12.72 14.80
CA ILE A 34 1.12 11.47 15.54
C ILE A 34 2.53 10.86 15.68
N ALA A 35 3.29 10.82 14.58
CA ALA A 35 4.66 10.31 14.60
C ALA A 35 5.57 11.09 15.58
N LYS A 36 5.40 12.41 15.70
CA LYS A 36 6.15 13.21 16.70
C LYS A 36 5.76 12.88 18.13
N GLN A 37 4.46 12.65 18.39
CA GLN A 37 3.98 12.24 19.72
C GLN A 37 4.52 10.86 20.09
N LEU A 38 4.44 9.89 19.18
CA LEU A 38 4.98 8.55 19.39
C LEU A 38 6.49 8.60 19.63
N LEU A 39 7.23 9.40 18.87
CA LEU A 39 8.69 9.57 19.06
C LEU A 39 9.04 10.10 20.45
N LYS A 40 8.23 11.01 21.02
CA LYS A 40 8.41 11.49 22.39
C LYS A 40 8.31 10.33 23.39
N GLU A 41 7.36 9.43 23.21
CA GLU A 41 7.21 8.25 24.08
C GLU A 41 8.34 7.24 23.87
N VAL A 42 8.72 6.96 22.63
CA VAL A 42 9.85 6.06 22.32
C VAL A 42 11.17 6.60 22.91
N SER A 43 11.42 7.91 22.84
CA SER A 43 12.65 8.52 23.36
C SER A 43 12.84 8.39 24.87
N LYS A 44 11.77 8.11 25.62
CA LYS A 44 11.86 7.82 27.06
C LYS A 44 12.40 6.42 27.36
N ARG A 45 12.39 5.53 26.36
CA ARG A 45 12.65 4.09 26.49
C ARG A 45 13.89 3.64 25.72
N CYS A 46 14.21 4.34 24.63
CA CYS A 46 15.33 3.99 23.76
C CYS A 46 16.22 5.19 23.48
N VAL A 47 17.53 4.97 23.57
CA VAL A 47 18.55 5.95 23.16
C VAL A 47 18.97 5.63 21.73
N PRO A 48 18.85 6.56 20.76
CA PRO A 48 19.32 6.35 19.40
C PRO A 48 20.84 6.14 19.37
N THR A 49 21.29 5.12 18.63
CA THR A 49 22.73 4.83 18.43
C THR A 49 23.30 5.49 17.18
N LEU A 50 22.44 5.88 16.24
CA LEU A 50 22.81 6.51 14.98
C LEU A 50 22.67 8.03 15.04
N ALA A 51 23.38 8.72 14.15
CA ALA A 51 23.27 10.16 13.99
C ALA A 51 21.83 10.57 13.63
N LYS A 52 21.42 11.75 14.08
CA LYS A 52 20.09 12.31 13.79
C LYS A 52 19.91 12.47 12.27
N GLN A 53 18.82 11.92 11.75
CA GLN A 53 18.43 12.04 10.36
C GLN A 53 17.23 12.97 10.19
N HIS A 54 17.03 13.47 8.98
CA HIS A 54 15.84 14.23 8.60
C HIS A 54 14.89 13.33 7.80
N PRO A 55 13.62 13.18 8.21
CA PRO A 55 12.66 12.41 7.45
C PRO A 55 12.45 13.02 6.06
N SER A 56 12.54 12.20 5.02
CA SER A 56 12.07 12.61 3.68
C SER A 56 10.55 12.70 3.70
N SER A 57 10.01 13.85 3.28
CA SER A 57 8.56 14.11 3.24
C SER A 57 8.01 14.22 1.82
N GLY A 58 8.88 14.19 0.81
CA GLY A 58 8.53 14.23 -0.60
C GLY A 58 8.32 12.85 -1.20
N SER A 59 7.76 12.83 -2.41
CA SER A 59 7.65 11.61 -3.23
C SER A 59 9.03 11.05 -3.59
N SER A 60 9.14 9.73 -3.72
CA SER A 60 10.30 9.06 -4.31
C SER A 60 10.56 9.55 -5.74
N GLU A 61 11.79 9.39 -6.22
CA GLU A 61 12.13 9.76 -7.60
C GLU A 61 11.29 8.97 -8.61
N VAL A 62 11.09 7.66 -8.40
CA VAL A 62 10.21 6.86 -9.25
C VAL A 62 8.75 7.31 -9.20
N THR A 63 8.22 7.70 -8.03
CA THR A 63 6.85 8.24 -7.93
C THR A 63 6.71 9.55 -8.73
N LYS A 64 7.74 10.41 -8.73
CA LYS A 64 7.73 11.64 -9.54
C LYS A 64 7.75 11.31 -11.04
N LEU A 65 8.60 10.38 -11.47
CA LEU A 65 8.68 9.94 -12.86
C LEU A 65 7.36 9.36 -13.35
N LEU A 66 6.75 8.47 -12.57
CA LEU A 66 5.46 7.88 -12.87
C LEU A 66 4.35 8.94 -13.00
N ARG A 67 4.34 9.97 -12.14
CA ARG A 67 3.38 11.06 -12.23
C ARG A 67 3.55 11.86 -13.52
N ASN A 68 4.81 12.17 -13.87
CA ASN A 68 5.12 12.97 -15.05
C ASN A 68 4.83 12.20 -16.35
N SER A 69 5.07 10.88 -16.39
CA SER A 69 4.81 10.05 -17.56
C SER A 69 3.31 9.88 -17.85
N ARG A 70 2.47 9.91 -16.82
CA ARG A 70 1.01 9.74 -16.94
C ARG A 70 0.26 10.98 -17.40
N SER A 71 0.93 12.13 -17.51
CA SER A 71 0.27 13.41 -17.80
C SER A 71 -0.16 13.58 -19.28
N ALA A 72 -0.01 12.55 -20.12
CA ALA A 72 -0.19 12.65 -21.57
C ALA A 72 -1.10 11.59 -22.23
N SER A 73 -1.59 10.56 -21.52
CA SER A 73 -2.39 9.48 -22.13
C SER A 73 -3.68 9.17 -21.35
N VAL A 74 -4.76 8.91 -22.09
CA VAL A 74 -6.02 8.37 -21.54
C VAL A 74 -5.83 6.92 -21.11
N GLU A 75 -4.94 6.19 -21.79
CA GLU A 75 -4.54 4.83 -21.42
C GLU A 75 -3.48 4.86 -20.31
N MET A 76 -3.73 4.13 -19.22
CA MET A 76 -2.82 4.02 -18.08
C MET A 76 -1.67 3.03 -18.33
N ASN A 77 -0.95 3.20 -19.44
CA ASN A 77 0.21 2.38 -19.79
C ASN A 77 1.45 2.83 -19.00
N ILE A 78 2.27 1.86 -18.59
CA ILE A 78 3.54 2.11 -17.88
C ILE A 78 4.65 1.42 -18.65
N SER A 79 5.68 2.20 -18.99
CA SER A 79 6.90 1.67 -19.61
C SER A 79 7.61 0.68 -18.68
N ASP A 80 8.20 -0.36 -19.25
CA ASP A 80 9.02 -1.33 -18.52
C ASP A 80 10.13 -0.66 -17.70
N GLU A 81 10.74 0.45 -18.16
CA GLU A 81 11.79 1.13 -17.39
C GLU A 81 11.27 1.68 -16.06
N ILE A 82 10.11 2.35 -16.07
CA ILE A 82 9.47 2.85 -14.85
C ILE A 82 9.07 1.69 -13.95
N LEU A 83 8.50 0.62 -14.50
CA LEU A 83 8.12 -0.56 -13.71
C LEU A 83 9.33 -1.19 -13.00
N LYS A 84 10.43 -1.40 -13.72
CA LYS A 84 11.69 -1.93 -13.13
C LYS A 84 12.20 -1.02 -12.02
N LYS A 85 12.13 0.30 -12.21
CA LYS A 85 12.54 1.28 -11.18
C LYS A 85 11.65 1.21 -9.94
N ILE A 86 10.34 1.02 -10.09
CA ILE A 86 9.42 0.83 -8.95
C ILE A 86 9.82 -0.41 -8.17
N ILE A 87 10.10 -1.52 -8.85
CA ILE A 87 10.43 -2.79 -8.21
C ILE A 87 11.72 -2.67 -7.38
N VAL A 88 12.74 -2.02 -7.93
CA VAL A 88 14.04 -1.84 -7.26
C VAL A 88 13.97 -0.85 -6.10
N GLU A 89 13.30 0.30 -6.28
CA GLU A 89 13.29 1.38 -5.27
C GLU A 89 12.26 1.17 -4.16
N GLU A 90 11.12 0.53 -4.47
CA GLU A 90 9.96 0.48 -3.57
C GLU A 90 9.57 -0.93 -3.10
N GLN A 91 10.35 -1.95 -3.50
CA GLN A 91 10.33 -3.33 -3.01
C GLN A 91 8.91 -3.93 -2.87
N PRO A 92 8.09 -3.91 -3.94
CA PRO A 92 6.80 -4.59 -3.96
C PRO A 92 7.00 -6.10 -3.77
N VAL A 93 6.05 -6.74 -3.09
CA VAL A 93 6.11 -8.19 -2.82
C VAL A 93 4.97 -8.96 -3.49
N SER A 94 4.03 -8.24 -4.11
CA SER A 94 2.84 -8.77 -4.77
C SER A 94 2.46 -7.97 -6.02
N LEU A 95 1.69 -8.57 -6.92
CA LEU A 95 1.12 -7.82 -8.07
C LEU A 95 0.20 -6.69 -7.63
N ALA A 96 -0.50 -6.84 -6.51
CA ALA A 96 -1.35 -5.78 -5.95
C ALA A 96 -0.55 -4.54 -5.50
N ASP A 97 0.70 -4.71 -5.05
CA ASP A 97 1.57 -3.57 -4.73
C ASP A 97 1.80 -2.69 -5.96
N ILE A 98 2.12 -3.31 -7.10
CA ILE A 98 2.28 -2.59 -8.36
C ILE A 98 0.94 -2.06 -8.83
N LEU A 99 0.00 -2.95 -9.16
CA LEU A 99 -1.19 -2.63 -9.94
C LEU A 99 -2.17 -1.72 -9.18
N LEU A 100 -2.29 -1.83 -7.86
CA LEU A 100 -3.26 -1.03 -7.07
C LEU A 100 -2.60 0.09 -6.28
N ARG A 101 -1.43 -0.16 -5.66
CA ARG A 101 -0.83 0.78 -4.70
C ARG A 101 0.17 1.75 -5.34
N ARG A 102 0.96 1.32 -6.33
CA ARG A 102 1.98 2.17 -6.96
C ARG A 102 1.51 2.81 -8.25
N THR A 103 0.91 2.01 -9.12
CA THR A 103 0.51 2.44 -10.45
C THR A 103 -0.95 2.84 -10.52
N GLY A 104 -1.80 2.16 -9.75
CA GLY A 104 -3.24 2.36 -9.81
C GLY A 104 -3.89 1.87 -11.11
N ILE A 105 -3.19 1.11 -11.96
CA ILE A 105 -3.72 0.46 -13.16
C ILE A 105 -4.95 -0.42 -12.82
N GLY A 106 -4.96 -1.07 -11.66
CA GLY A 106 -6.09 -1.88 -11.21
C GLY A 106 -7.39 -1.09 -10.93
N TRP A 107 -7.33 0.25 -10.94
CA TRP A 107 -8.50 1.13 -10.79
C TRP A 107 -9.06 1.61 -12.14
N ASP A 108 -8.41 1.29 -13.25
CA ASP A 108 -8.90 1.60 -14.59
C ASP A 108 -10.10 0.69 -14.96
N ILE A 109 -10.77 0.99 -16.07
CA ILE A 109 -11.94 0.26 -16.56
C ILE A 109 -11.67 -1.22 -16.82
N ASP A 110 -10.45 -1.56 -17.23
CA ASP A 110 -10.01 -2.93 -17.44
C ASP A 110 -9.62 -3.65 -16.13
N GLN A 111 -9.59 -2.91 -15.01
CA GLN A 111 -9.20 -3.36 -13.68
C GLN A 111 -7.79 -3.97 -13.65
N GLY A 112 -6.93 -3.53 -14.56
CA GLY A 112 -5.56 -4.00 -14.77
C GLY A 112 -5.43 -5.38 -15.42
N LYS A 113 -6.52 -6.00 -15.89
CA LYS A 113 -6.51 -7.35 -16.47
C LYS A 113 -5.50 -7.48 -17.62
N SER A 114 -5.41 -6.46 -18.46
CA SER A 114 -4.48 -6.46 -19.59
C SER A 114 -3.00 -6.35 -19.14
N ALA A 115 -2.75 -5.66 -18.03
CA ALA A 115 -1.41 -5.42 -17.50
C ALA A 115 -0.86 -6.57 -16.67
N VAL A 116 -1.72 -7.44 -16.10
CA VAL A 116 -1.30 -8.52 -15.20
C VAL A 116 -0.17 -9.39 -15.77
N PRO A 117 -0.25 -9.93 -17.01
CA PRO A 117 0.79 -10.83 -17.52
C PRO A 117 2.15 -10.14 -17.70
N GLY A 118 2.14 -8.89 -18.19
CA GLY A 118 3.35 -8.10 -18.37
C GLY A 118 4.02 -7.78 -17.04
N VAL A 119 3.24 -7.28 -16.07
CA VAL A 119 3.77 -6.97 -14.72
C VAL A 119 4.28 -8.23 -14.01
N ALA A 120 3.57 -9.35 -14.14
CA ALA A 120 3.99 -10.63 -13.56
C ALA A 120 5.31 -11.13 -14.14
N THR A 121 5.55 -10.91 -15.44
CA THR A 121 6.80 -11.27 -16.09
C THR A 121 7.97 -10.45 -15.54
N VAL A 122 7.83 -9.13 -15.45
CA VAL A 122 8.90 -8.25 -14.93
C VAL A 122 9.16 -8.49 -13.44
N MET A 123 8.10 -8.72 -12.65
CA MET A 123 8.23 -9.10 -11.23
C MET A 123 8.96 -10.44 -11.08
N ALA A 124 8.64 -11.45 -11.90
CA ALA A 124 9.29 -12.74 -11.81
C ALA A 124 10.80 -12.65 -12.12
N GLU A 125 11.16 -11.89 -13.15
CA GLU A 125 12.55 -11.62 -13.52
C GLU A 125 13.32 -10.95 -12.37
N LEU A 126 12.79 -9.86 -11.80
CA LEU A 126 13.53 -9.04 -10.82
C LEU A 126 13.45 -9.56 -9.38
N CYS A 127 12.33 -10.20 -9.01
CA CYS A 127 12.14 -10.74 -7.66
C CYS A 127 12.53 -12.23 -7.56
N GLY A 128 12.98 -12.85 -8.66
CA GLY A 128 13.38 -14.25 -8.71
C GLY A 128 12.23 -15.21 -8.45
N TRP A 129 11.02 -14.90 -8.95
CA TRP A 129 9.88 -15.80 -8.81
C TRP A 129 9.97 -16.93 -9.85
N ASP A 130 9.65 -18.15 -9.42
CA ASP A 130 9.39 -19.24 -10.34
C ASP A 130 8.02 -19.11 -11.02
N GLU A 131 7.77 -19.97 -12.00
CA GLU A 131 6.51 -20.00 -12.75
C GLU A 131 5.29 -20.27 -11.85
N GLN A 132 5.46 -21.10 -10.81
CA GLN A 132 4.38 -21.41 -9.88
C GLN A 132 3.97 -20.18 -9.06
N ARG A 133 4.96 -19.44 -8.55
CA ARG A 133 4.75 -18.19 -7.81
C ARG A 133 4.15 -17.12 -8.71
N LYS A 134 4.65 -16.97 -9.95
CA LYS A 134 4.13 -16.01 -10.93
C LYS A 134 2.64 -16.25 -11.18
N GLU A 135 2.26 -17.49 -11.49
CA GLU A 135 0.86 -17.87 -11.73
C GLU A 135 0.00 -17.67 -10.47
N LYS A 136 0.51 -18.07 -9.30
CA LYS A 136 -0.20 -17.85 -8.02
C LYS A 136 -0.48 -16.37 -7.77
N GLU A 137 0.49 -15.49 -8.02
CA GLU A 137 0.32 -14.05 -7.85
C GLU A 137 -0.70 -13.47 -8.83
N MET A 138 -0.71 -13.94 -10.08
CA MET A 138 -1.75 -13.57 -11.05
C MET A 138 -3.14 -13.98 -10.55
N GLN A 139 -3.30 -15.21 -10.06
CA GLN A 139 -4.57 -15.68 -9.50
C GLN A 139 -5.01 -14.87 -8.27
N LEU A 140 -4.09 -14.60 -7.35
CA LEU A 140 -4.35 -13.79 -6.15
C LEU A 140 -4.82 -12.37 -6.51
N PHE A 141 -4.18 -11.75 -7.52
CA PHE A 141 -4.62 -10.43 -7.98
C PHE A 141 -6.03 -10.46 -8.56
N HIS A 142 -6.34 -11.43 -9.44
CA HIS A 142 -7.69 -11.55 -10.01
C HIS A 142 -8.75 -11.80 -8.94
N GLN A 143 -8.43 -12.62 -7.93
CA GLN A 143 -9.31 -12.85 -6.79
C GLN A 143 -9.56 -11.55 -6.01
N HIS A 144 -8.50 -10.78 -5.76
CA HIS A 144 -8.60 -9.51 -5.05
C HIS A 144 -9.47 -8.48 -5.80
N ILE A 145 -9.35 -8.39 -7.12
CA ILE A 145 -10.23 -7.56 -7.96
C ILE A 145 -11.68 -8.03 -7.84
N LYS A 146 -11.95 -9.33 -7.94
CA LYS A 146 -13.31 -9.87 -7.76
C LYS A 146 -13.90 -9.49 -6.40
N GLU A 147 -13.11 -9.53 -5.33
CA GLU A 147 -13.58 -9.15 -3.98
C GLU A 147 -13.88 -7.65 -3.87
N ILE A 148 -13.04 -6.79 -4.46
CA ILE A 148 -13.26 -5.33 -4.47
C ILE A 148 -14.56 -4.96 -5.20
N TYR A 149 -14.84 -5.59 -6.35
CA TYR A 149 -15.99 -5.26 -7.19
C TYR A 149 -17.22 -6.15 -6.95
N GLN A 150 -17.19 -7.03 -5.95
CA GLN A 150 -18.36 -7.77 -5.54
C GLN A 150 -19.40 -6.82 -4.93
N VAL A 151 -20.47 -6.54 -5.68
CA VAL A 151 -21.70 -6.02 -5.09
C VAL A 151 -22.32 -7.18 -4.31
N GLN A 152 -22.29 -7.09 -2.98
CA GLN A 152 -23.12 -7.97 -2.17
C GLN A 152 -24.57 -7.79 -2.65
N LYS A 153 -25.17 -8.84 -3.23
CA LYS A 153 -26.62 -8.88 -3.39
C LYS A 153 -27.20 -8.79 -1.99
N TYR A 154 -27.69 -7.63 -1.61
CA TYR A 154 -28.39 -7.47 -0.35
C TYR A 154 -29.59 -8.42 -0.35
N TRP A 155 -29.73 -9.14 0.74
CA TRP A 155 -30.83 -10.07 0.99
C TRP A 155 -32.12 -9.24 1.12
N GLY A 156 -32.80 -9.00 0.01
CA GLY A 156 -33.94 -8.09 -0.07
C GLY A 156 -34.67 -8.08 -1.43
N ASP A 157 -34.07 -8.60 -2.50
CA ASP A 157 -34.75 -8.76 -3.81
C ASP A 157 -35.69 -9.98 -3.84
N SER A 158 -36.38 -10.27 -2.73
CA SER A 158 -37.62 -11.04 -2.76
C SER A 158 -38.72 -10.10 -3.27
N VAL A 159 -38.73 -9.87 -4.57
CA VAL A 159 -39.89 -9.27 -5.24
C VAL A 159 -41.07 -10.18 -4.94
N CYS A 160 -42.09 -9.59 -4.29
CA CYS A 160 -43.37 -10.24 -4.08
C CYS A 160 -43.94 -10.67 -5.44
N ASP A 161 -44.18 -11.97 -5.61
CA ASP A 161 -45.12 -12.50 -6.60
C ASP A 161 -46.56 -12.18 -6.17
#